data_AF-A0A6J6Q2F7-F1
#
_entry.id   AF-A0A6J6Q2F7-F1
#
_cell.length_a   1.000
_cell.length_b   1.000
_cell.length_c   1.000
_cell.angle_alpha   90.00
_cell.angle_beta   90.00
_cell.angle_gamma   90.00
#
_symmetry.space_group_name_H-M   'P 1'
#
loop_
_entity.id
_entity.type
_entity.pdbx_description
1 polymer ?
#
loop_
_entity_poly.entity_id
_entity_poly.type
_entity_poly.pdbx_seq_one_letter_code
_entity_poly.pdbx_strand_id
1 'polypeptide(L)'
;MVAGSETRGALSLIASLAELELLLSTVNPDQVMDEELAKLPRGRTTPDRRVNLPDGWLNSQTMSSSEQVTVREAELAVSGG
;
A
#
# COMPACT_ATOMS: atom_id res chain seq x y z
N MET A 1 -13.84 -1.03 16.00
CA MET A 1 -14.50 -0.64 14.75
C MET A 1 -13.41 -0.43 13.71
N VAL A 2 -13.40 -1.17 12.60
CA VAL A 2 -12.38 -1.02 11.54
C VAL A 2 -12.73 0.23 10.74
N ALA A 3 -11.84 1.22 10.68
CA ALA A 3 -12.07 2.41 9.89
C ALA A 3 -12.27 2.04 8.40
N GLY A 4 -13.36 2.54 7.79
CA GLY A 4 -13.65 2.39 6.36
C GLY A 4 -14.15 1.01 5.91
N SER A 5 -14.55 0.10 6.82
CA SER A 5 -15.15 -1.19 6.40
C SER A 5 -16.50 -1.01 5.70
N GLU A 6 -17.33 -0.11 6.20
CA GLU A 6 -18.64 0.21 5.63
C GLU A 6 -18.51 0.83 4.23
N THR A 7 -17.66 1.85 4.09
CA THR A 7 -17.38 2.49 2.79
C THR A 7 -16.86 1.49 1.76
N ARG A 8 -15.96 0.57 2.15
CA ARG A 8 -15.50 -0.51 1.24
C ARG A 8 -16.63 -1.44 0.80
N GLY A 9 -17.54 -1.78 1.73
CA GLY A 9 -18.70 -2.59 1.42
C GLY A 9 -19.61 -1.90 0.40
N ALA A 10 -19.91 -0.62 0.62
CA ALA A 10 -20.72 0.19 -0.29
C ALA A 10 -20.07 0.36 -1.68
N LEU A 11 -18.75 0.59 -1.73
CA LEU A 11 -17.99 0.69 -2.98
C LEU A 11 -18.04 -0.59 -3.83
N SER A 12 -18.33 -1.75 -3.23
CA SER A 12 -18.43 -3.02 -3.97
C SER A 12 -19.76 -3.16 -4.73
N LEU A 13 -20.75 -2.30 -4.44
CA LEU A 13 -22.12 -2.40 -4.95
C LEU A 13 -22.50 -1.29 -5.95
N ILE A 14 -21.59 -0.36 -6.24
CA ILE A 14 -21.87 0.78 -7.13
C ILE A 14 -22.10 0.35 -8.58
N ALA A 15 -22.97 1.09 -9.27
CA ALA A 15 -23.30 0.88 -10.68
C ALA A 15 -22.97 2.11 -11.56
N SER A 16 -22.47 3.21 -10.98
CA SER A 16 -22.14 4.42 -11.73
C SER A 16 -21.00 5.25 -11.12
N LEU A 17 -20.40 6.13 -11.94
CA LEU A 17 -19.41 7.11 -11.49
C LEU A 17 -20.00 8.14 -10.52
N ALA A 18 -21.28 8.50 -10.68
CA ALA A 18 -21.95 9.43 -9.77
C ALA A 18 -22.09 8.83 -8.36
N GLU A 19 -22.37 7.52 -8.26
CA GLU A 19 -22.41 6.80 -6.98
C GLU A 19 -21.02 6.69 -6.34
N LEU A 20 -19.97 6.48 -7.15
CA LEU A 20 -18.58 6.54 -6.67
C LEU A 20 -18.27 7.90 -6.04
N GLU A 21 -18.58 8.98 -6.74
CA GLU A 21 -18.32 10.34 -6.27
C GLU A 21 -19.08 10.65 -4.98
N LEU A 22 -20.36 10.26 -4.90
CA LEU A 22 -21.15 10.40 -3.69
C LEU A 22 -20.52 9.65 -2.52
N LEU A 23 -20.10 8.39 -2.70
CA LEU A 23 -19.45 7.62 -1.64
C LEU A 23 -18.12 8.23 -1.21
N LEU A 24 -17.29 8.68 -2.16
CA LEU A 24 -16.01 9.32 -1.85
C LEU A 24 -16.21 10.63 -1.08
N SER A 25 -17.28 11.38 -1.35
CA SER A 25 -17.60 12.61 -0.62
C SER A 25 -17.88 12.40 0.88
N THR A 26 -18.19 11.16 1.29
CA THR A 26 -18.38 10.80 2.70
C THR A 26 -17.06 10.58 3.47
N VAL A 27 -15.94 10.46 2.76
CA VAL A 27 -14.62 10.22 3.36
C VAL A 27 -13.98 11.56 3.68
N ASN A 28 -13.56 11.75 4.94
CA ASN A 28 -12.81 12.93 5.35
C ASN A 28 -11.35 12.84 4.83
N PRO A 29 -10.92 13.70 3.89
CA PRO A 29 -9.55 13.68 3.35
C PRO A 29 -8.51 14.19 4.36
N ASP A 30 -8.93 15.00 5.34
CA ASP A 30 -8.05 15.63 6.33
C ASP A 30 -8.02 14.87 7.65
N GLN A 31 -8.46 13.60 7.64
CA GLN A 31 -8.46 12.78 8.84
C GLN A 31 -7.02 12.55 9.33
N VAL A 32 -6.72 13.10 10.51
CA VAL A 32 -5.43 12.91 11.17
C VAL A 32 -5.33 11.47 11.71
N MET A 33 -4.20 10.82 11.45
CA MET A 33 -3.89 9.51 12.01
C MET A 33 -3.61 9.67 13.50
N ASP A 34 -4.32 8.91 14.34
CA ASP A 34 -4.03 8.83 15.76
C ASP A 34 -2.65 8.18 16.00
N GLU A 35 -1.76 8.87 16.71
CA GLU A 35 -0.38 8.43 16.95
C GLU A 35 -0.29 7.15 17.78
N GLU A 36 -1.20 6.96 18.74
CA GLU A 36 -1.24 5.77 19.58
C GLU A 36 -1.73 4.59 18.77
N LEU A 37 -2.78 4.77 17.97
CA LEU A 37 -3.19 3.77 16.99
C LEU A 37 -2.08 3.47 16.01
N ALA A 38 -1.31 4.45 15.52
CA ALA A 38 -0.23 4.23 14.56
C ALA A 38 0.87 3.29 15.08
N LYS A 39 1.14 3.31 16.40
CA LYS A 39 2.12 2.45 17.06
C LYS A 39 1.62 1.02 17.28
N LEU A 40 0.29 0.80 17.23
CA LEU A 40 -0.26 -0.54 17.47
C LEU A 40 0.17 -1.52 16.37
N PRO A 41 0.54 -2.76 16.73
CA PRO A 41 0.86 -3.81 15.77
C PRO A 41 -0.25 -3.96 14.71
N ARG A 42 0.16 -4.06 13.44
CA ARG A 42 -0.75 -4.28 12.31
C ARG A 42 -0.66 -5.73 11.85
N GLY A 43 -1.79 -6.34 11.50
CA GLY A 43 -1.81 -7.69 10.93
C GLY A 43 -1.47 -8.80 11.93
N ARG A 44 -0.74 -9.82 11.47
CA ARG A 44 -0.34 -10.96 12.30
C ARG A 44 0.75 -10.51 13.29
N THR A 45 0.46 -10.61 14.58
CA THR A 45 1.38 -10.22 15.68
C THR A 45 2.18 -11.39 16.24
N THR A 46 1.88 -12.62 15.78
CA THR A 46 2.64 -13.80 16.13
C THR A 46 4.03 -13.68 15.49
N PRO A 47 5.13 -13.79 16.25
CA PRO A 47 6.47 -13.71 15.67
C PRO A 47 6.66 -14.89 14.73
N ASP A 48 6.70 -14.59 13.43
CA ASP A 48 7.06 -15.57 12.41
C ASP A 48 8.58 -15.68 12.28
N ARG A 49 9.04 -16.62 11.47
CA ARG A 49 10.45 -16.84 11.13
C ARG A 49 11.16 -15.52 10.81
N ARG A 50 12.40 -15.37 11.29
CA ARG A 50 13.26 -14.21 10.98
C ARG A 50 13.24 -13.93 9.48
N VAL A 51 12.82 -12.72 9.11
CA VAL A 51 12.89 -12.21 7.73
C VAL A 51 14.35 -12.02 7.37
N ASN A 52 14.80 -12.65 6.28
CA ASN A 52 16.12 -12.39 5.70
C ASN A 52 15.95 -11.44 4.53
N LEU A 53 16.65 -10.31 4.59
CA LEU A 53 16.70 -9.36 3.49
C LEU A 53 18.00 -9.59 2.70
N PRO A 54 17.99 -9.34 1.37
CA PRO A 54 19.22 -9.31 0.59
C PRO A 54 20.20 -8.28 1.13
N ASP A 55 21.50 -8.49 0.86
CA ASP A 55 22.52 -7.52 1.22
C ASP A 55 22.20 -6.14 0.61
N GLY A 56 22.38 -5.09 1.40
CA GLY A 56 22.13 -3.71 1.01
C GLY A 56 20.67 -3.26 0.87
N TRP A 57 19.67 -4.14 1.08
CA TRP A 57 18.25 -3.85 0.79
C TRP A 57 17.67 -2.62 1.51
N LEU A 58 18.11 -2.34 2.74
CA LEU A 58 17.62 -1.18 3.53
C LEU A 58 18.59 -0.01 3.55
N ASN A 59 19.67 -0.05 2.76
CA ASN A 59 20.68 1.01 2.76
C ASN A 59 20.17 2.30 2.13
N SER A 60 19.21 2.23 1.22
CA SER A 60 18.65 3.38 0.54
C SER A 60 17.18 3.17 0.20
N GLN A 61 16.39 4.23 0.32
CA GLN A 61 15.01 4.30 -0.17
C GLN A 61 14.93 4.88 -1.60
N THR A 62 16.08 5.24 -2.17
CA THR A 62 16.21 5.82 -3.51
C THR A 62 17.19 5.01 -4.35
N MET A 63 16.94 4.97 -5.66
CA MET A 63 17.82 4.32 -6.63
C MET A 63 18.71 5.35 -7.30
N SER A 64 20.00 5.08 -7.36
CA SER A 64 20.94 5.79 -8.21
C SER A 64 20.58 5.64 -9.69
N SER A 65 21.06 6.54 -10.53
CA SER A 65 20.81 6.48 -11.98
C SER A 65 21.31 5.17 -12.60
N SER A 66 22.40 4.59 -12.11
CA SER A 66 22.90 3.30 -12.60
C SER A 66 22.00 2.13 -12.22
N GLU A 67 21.46 2.11 -11.00
CA GLU A 67 20.53 1.04 -10.58
C GLU A 67 19.21 1.11 -11.38
N GLN A 68 18.74 2.31 -11.70
CA GLN A 68 17.54 2.49 -12.54
C GLN A 68 17.75 1.95 -13.96
N VAL A 69 18.94 2.15 -14.55
CA VAL A 69 19.27 1.59 -15.87
C VAL A 69 19.25 0.07 -15.83
N THR A 70 19.88 -0.56 -14.83
CA THR A 70 19.87 -2.02 -14.66
C THR A 70 18.47 -2.61 -14.52
N VAL A 71 17.60 -1.99 -13.71
CA VAL A 71 16.20 -2.44 -13.58
C VAL A 71 15.45 -2.32 -14.90
N ARG A 72 15.62 -1.19 -15.60
CA ARG A 72 14.97 -0.97 -16.90
C ARG A 72 15.41 -1.98 -17.95
N GLU A 73 16.67 -2.36 -17.97
CA GLU A 73 17.18 -3.41 -18.85
C GLU A 73 16.60 -4.79 -18.49
N ALA A 74 16.44 -5.09 -17.19
CA ALA A 74 15.81 -6.34 -16.73
C ALA A 74 14.31 -6.42 -17.10
N GLU A 75 13.59 -5.29 -17.09
CA GLU A 75 12.18 -5.24 -17.53
C GLU A 75 12.02 -5.54 -19.02
N LEU A 76 12.99 -5.15 -19.86
CA LEU A 76 12.98 -5.44 -21.30
C LEU A 76 13.20 -6.94 -21.58
N ALA A 77 13.89 -7.65 -20.69
CA ALA A 77 14.23 -9.07 -20.84
C ALA A 77 13.12 -10.02 -20.39
N VAL A 78 12.05 -9.52 -19.75
CA VAL A 78 10.91 -10.32 -19.28
C VAL A 78 9.64 -9.91 -20.02
N SER A 79 9.41 -10.50 -21.20
CA SER A 79 8.05 -10.67 -21.72
C SER A 79 7.38 -11.72 -20.83
N GLY A 80 6.74 -11.28 -19.74
CA GLY A 80 6.09 -12.15 -18.77
C GLY A 80 5.18 -13.20 -19.42
N GLY A 81 5.25 -14.44 -18.93
CA GLY A 81 4.31 -15.51 -19.27
C GLY A 81 2.91 -15.26 -18.75
#